data_AF-A0A836QLA3-F1
#
_entry.id   AF-A0A836QLA3-F1
#
_cell.length_a   1.000
_cell.length_b   1.000
_cell.length_c   1.000
_cell.angle_alpha   90.00
_cell.angle_beta   90.00
_cell.angle_gamma   90.00
#
_symmetry.space_group_name_H-M   'P 1'
#
loop_
_entity.id
_entity.type
_entity.pdbx_description
1 polymer ?
#
loop_
_entity_poly.entity_id
_entity_poly.type
_entity_poly.pdbx_seq_one_letter_code
_entity_poly.pdbx_strand_id
1 'polypeptide(L)'
;MHDLVGLIAPRPMLVEAGSYDPIFPIRAVRASVAKARSVYEVFHARDHILADYFEGRHQISGRKAYDFLRRELAGANQDRAKPSSQRPKGRV
;
A
#
# COMPACT_ATOMS: atom_id res chain seq x y z
N MET A 1 -15.22 2.54 -3.22
CA MET A 1 -14.64 3.21 -4.40
C MET A 1 -13.25 2.65 -4.62
N HIS A 2 -13.10 1.70 -5.55
CA HIS A 2 -11.83 1.00 -5.80
C HIS A 2 -11.06 1.57 -7.00
N ASP A 3 -11.69 2.45 -7.77
CA ASP A 3 -11.20 2.95 -9.05
C ASP A 3 -9.96 3.86 -8.88
N LEU A 4 -9.86 4.53 -7.73
CA LEU A 4 -8.74 5.40 -7.39
C LEU A 4 -7.45 4.64 -7.02
N VAL A 5 -7.54 3.33 -6.73
CA VAL A 5 -6.39 2.55 -6.24
C VAL A 5 -5.28 2.44 -7.28
N GLY A 6 -5.63 2.51 -8.57
CA GLY A 6 -4.66 2.51 -9.67
C GLY A 6 -3.75 3.74 -9.67
N LEU A 7 -4.18 4.86 -9.07
CA LEU A 7 -3.35 6.07 -8.92
C LEU A 7 -2.33 5.94 -7.77
N ILE A 8 -2.53 4.96 -6.89
CA ILE A 8 -1.62 4.67 -5.77
C ILE A 8 -0.63 3.59 -6.18
N ALA A 9 -1.08 2.61 -6.98
CA ALA A 9 -0.25 1.51 -7.47
C ALA A 9 1.05 2.00 -8.14
N PRO A 10 2.18 1.28 -7.97
CA PRO A 10 2.38 0.09 -7.15
C PRO A 10 2.78 0.40 -5.69
N ARG A 11 2.61 1.64 -5.20
CA ARG A 11 3.09 2.02 -3.87
C ARG A 11 2.35 1.23 -2.77
N PRO A 12 3.03 0.82 -1.70
CA PRO A 12 2.40 0.15 -0.56
C PRO A 12 1.23 0.91 0.03
N MET A 13 0.16 0.19 0.39
CA MET A 13 -1.06 0.75 0.96
C MET A 13 -1.59 -0.16 2.08
N LEU A 14 -1.96 0.44 3.20
CA LEU A 14 -2.65 -0.22 4.31
C LEU A 14 -4.11 0.27 4.38
N VAL A 15 -5.06 -0.67 4.45
CA VAL A 15 -6.49 -0.39 4.65
C VAL A 15 -6.92 -0.90 6.03
N GLU A 16 -7.50 -0.05 6.87
CA GLU A 16 -8.08 -0.42 8.15
C GLU A 16 -9.61 -0.40 8.07
N ALA A 17 -10.30 -1.38 8.66
CA ALA A 17 -11.75 -1.35 8.75
C ALA A 17 -12.32 -2.11 9.95
N GLY A 18 -13.20 -1.42 10.69
CA GLY A 18 -13.96 -1.96 11.81
C GLY A 18 -15.17 -2.80 11.35
N SER A 19 -15.43 -3.91 12.03
CA SER A 19 -16.56 -4.81 11.73
C SER A 19 -17.94 -4.18 11.90
N TYR A 20 -18.07 -3.16 12.75
CA TYR A 20 -19.31 -2.49 13.12
C TYR A 20 -19.38 -1.03 12.68
N ASP A 21 -18.54 -0.61 11.72
CA ASP A 21 -18.62 0.72 11.13
C ASP A 21 -19.89 0.85 10.26
N PRO A 22 -20.84 1.74 10.61
CA PRO A 22 -22.08 1.90 9.84
C PRO A 22 -21.88 2.71 8.55
N ILE A 23 -20.79 3.47 8.43
CA ILE A 23 -20.46 4.32 7.29
C ILE A 23 -19.77 3.49 6.20
N PHE A 24 -18.85 2.61 6.61
CA PHE A 24 -18.10 1.73 5.70
C PHE A 24 -18.26 0.26 6.07
N PRO A 25 -19.37 -0.40 5.63
CA PRO A 25 -19.63 -1.80 5.95
C PRO A 25 -18.47 -2.72 5.53
N ILE A 26 -18.01 -3.56 6.47
CA ILE A 26 -16.82 -4.42 6.29
C ILE A 26 -16.88 -5.30 5.03
N ARG A 27 -18.07 -5.77 4.63
CA ARG A 27 -18.28 -6.54 3.40
C ARG A 27 -17.88 -5.76 2.15
N ALA A 28 -18.23 -4.47 2.09
CA ALA A 28 -17.94 -3.60 0.97
C ALA A 28 -16.44 -3.22 0.94
N VAL A 29 -15.84 -3.04 2.12
CA VAL A 29 -14.38 -2.84 2.23
C VAL A 29 -13.63 -4.06 1.71
N ARG A 30 -13.99 -5.28 2.16
CA ARG A 30 -13.36 -6.53 1.70
C ARG A 30 -13.47 -6.71 0.18
N ALA A 31 -14.64 -6.45 -0.39
CA ALA A 31 -14.83 -6.49 -1.84
C ALA A 31 -13.95 -5.46 -2.57
N SER A 32 -13.85 -4.23 -2.03
CA SER A 32 -13.01 -3.18 -2.60
C SER A 32 -11.52 -3.53 -2.53
N VAL A 33 -11.05 -4.11 -1.42
CA VAL A 33 -9.67 -4.58 -1.26
C VAL A 33 -9.35 -5.72 -2.23
N ALA A 34 -10.28 -6.67 -2.43
CA ALA A 34 -10.10 -7.74 -3.41
C ALA A 34 -9.94 -7.19 -4.83
N LYS A 35 -10.78 -6.22 -5.23
CA LYS A 35 -10.68 -5.56 -6.53
C LYS A 35 -9.39 -4.74 -6.66
N ALA A 36 -8.98 -4.05 -5.59
CA ALA A 36 -7.73 -3.31 -5.56
C ALA A 36 -6.50 -4.20 -5.74
N ARG A 37 -6.51 -5.40 -5.14
CA ARG A 37 -5.46 -6.40 -5.35
C ARG A 37 -5.35 -6.84 -6.81
N SER A 38 -6.48 -7.00 -7.50
CA SER A 38 -6.49 -7.29 -8.94
C SER A 38 -5.88 -6.14 -9.77
N VAL A 39 -6.07 -4.88 -9.37
CA VAL A 39 -5.43 -3.73 -10.04
C VAL A 39 -3.91 -3.74 -9.78
N TYR A 40 -3.49 -3.99 -8.54
CA TYR A 40 -2.07 -4.06 -8.18
C TYR A 40 -1.33 -5.24 -8.83
N GLU A 41 -2.03 -6.33 -9.12
CA GLU A 41 -1.49 -7.48 -9.85
C GLU A 41 -0.92 -7.09 -11.22
N VAL A 42 -1.52 -6.11 -11.91
CA VAL A 42 -1.03 -5.58 -13.20
C VAL A 42 0.41 -5.05 -13.08
N PHE A 43 0.80 -4.62 -11.89
CA PHE A 43 2.14 -4.13 -11.58
C PHE A 43 3.00 -5.14 -10.81
N HIS A 44 2.57 -6.41 -10.73
CA HIS A 44 3.19 -7.45 -9.91
C HIS A 44 3.32 -7.06 -8.42
N ALA A 45 2.41 -6.22 -7.94
CA ALA A 45 2.47 -5.59 -6.62
C ALA A 45 1.31 -6.00 -5.72
N ARG A 46 0.61 -7.10 -6.00
CA ARG A 46 -0.60 -7.52 -5.27
C ARG A 46 -0.43 -7.52 -3.75
N ASP A 47 0.73 -7.96 -3.27
CA ASP A 47 1.04 -8.07 -1.84
C ASP A 47 1.41 -6.73 -1.17
N HIS A 48 1.53 -5.65 -1.95
CA HIS A 48 1.71 -4.29 -1.42
C HIS A 48 0.42 -3.73 -0.79
N ILE A 49 -0.72 -4.38 -1.00
CA ILE A 49 -1.97 -4.05 -0.29
C ILE A 49 -2.12 -4.91 0.96
N LEU A 50 -1.95 -4.25 2.10
CA LEU A 50 -2.22 -4.82 3.41
C LEU A 50 -3.61 -4.40 3.91
N ALA A 51 -4.22 -5.26 4.71
CA ALA A 51 -5.49 -4.97 5.36
C ALA A 51 -5.42 -5.29 6.86
N ASP A 52 -6.02 -4.42 7.66
CA ASP A 52 -6.31 -4.63 9.07
C ASP A 52 -7.82 -4.59 9.29
N TYR A 53 -8.43 -5.77 9.32
CA TYR A 53 -9.84 -5.91 9.67
C TYR A 53 -9.92 -6.22 11.16
N PHE A 54 -10.61 -5.36 11.91
CA PHE A 54 -10.64 -5.45 13.36
C PHE A 54 -12.07 -5.33 13.89
N GLU A 55 -12.27 -5.80 15.12
CA GLU A 55 -13.54 -5.64 15.81
C GLU A 55 -13.64 -4.21 16.38
N GLY A 56 -14.63 -3.45 15.94
CA GLY A 56 -14.77 -2.05 16.33
C GLY A 56 -15.74 -1.27 15.45
N ARG A 57 -16.08 -0.05 15.88
CA ARG A 57 -16.94 0.88 15.11
C ARG A 57 -16.07 1.80 14.24
N HIS A 58 -16.55 3.01 13.99
CA HIS A 58 -15.81 4.04 13.26
C HIS A 58 -14.66 4.60 14.12
N GLN A 59 -13.50 3.94 14.05
CA GLN A 59 -12.30 4.28 14.78
C GLN A 59 -11.04 3.85 14.02
N ILE A 60 -9.89 4.31 14.47
CA ILE A 60 -8.58 3.86 13.98
C ILE A 60 -8.15 2.63 14.78
N SER A 61 -7.69 1.57 14.11
CA SER A 61 -7.10 0.40 14.80
C SER A 61 -5.69 0.72 15.26
N GLY A 62 -4.86 1.24 14.35
CA GLY A 62 -3.46 1.58 14.62
C GLY A 62 -2.55 0.37 14.87
N ARG A 63 -3.10 -0.85 15.03
CA ARG A 63 -2.36 -2.08 15.35
C ARG A 63 -1.23 -2.38 14.38
N LYS A 64 -1.45 -2.12 13.09
CA LYS A 64 -0.45 -2.34 12.02
C LYS A 64 0.15 -1.05 11.47
N ALA A 65 -0.41 0.12 11.81
CA ALA A 65 -0.10 1.38 11.16
C ALA A 65 1.37 1.79 11.35
N TYR A 66 1.87 1.79 12.59
CA TYR A 66 3.22 2.26 12.87
C TYR A 66 4.30 1.30 12.34
N ASP A 67 4.07 -0.01 12.41
CA ASP A 67 4.97 -1.00 11.80
C ASP A 67 5.01 -0.89 10.28
N PHE A 68 3.84 -0.68 9.65
CA PHE A 68 3.73 -0.40 8.22
C PHE A 68 4.51 0.87 7.86
N LEU A 69 4.19 2.01 8.49
CA LEU A 69 4.85 3.28 8.20
C LEU A 69 6.35 3.23 8.41
N ARG A 70 6.81 2.61 9.51
CA ARG A 70 8.25 2.42 9.75
C ARG A 70 8.88 1.64 8.59
N ARG A 71 8.30 0.51 8.19
CA ARG A 71 8.85 -0.32 7.12
C ARG A 71 8.90 0.43 5.78
N GLU A 72 7.82 1.11 5.41
CA GLU A 72 7.72 1.73 4.08
C GLU A 72 8.42 3.09 3.98
N LEU A 73 8.62 3.81 5.09
CA LEU A 73 9.20 5.15 5.09
C LEU A 73 10.64 5.23 5.63
N ALA A 74 11.09 4.28 6.47
CA ALA A 74 12.43 4.35 7.06
C ALA A 74 13.57 4.19 6.03
N GLY A 75 13.30 3.59 4.87
CA GLY A 75 14.28 3.39 3.79
C GLY A 75 14.32 4.49 2.71
N ALA A 76 13.37 5.43 2.69
CA ALA A 76 13.18 6.35 1.56
C ALA A 76 14.31 7.39 1.38
N ASN A 77 15.28 7.44 2.31
CA ASN A 77 16.37 8.42 2.30
C ASN A 77 17.76 7.86 1.94
N GLN A 78 17.91 6.56 1.69
CA GLN A 78 19.24 5.95 1.43
C GLN A 78 19.50 5.65 -0.06
N ASP A 79 18.47 5.47 -0.89
CA ASP A 79 18.63 4.97 -2.27
C ASP A 79 18.38 5.98 -3.39
N ARG A 80 17.99 7.23 -3.09
CA ARG A 80 17.78 8.29 -4.11
C ARG A 80 19.05 9.10 -4.45
N ALA A 81 20.18 8.83 -3.79
CA ALA A 81 21.42 9.61 -3.92
C ALA A 81 22.59 8.86 -4.60
N LYS A 82 22.32 7.96 -5.55
CA LYS A 82 23.37 7.52 -6.48
C LYS A 82 22.98 7.87 -7.93
N PRO A 83 23.57 8.91 -8.52
CA PRO A 83 23.56 9.04 -9.97
C PRO A 83 24.29 7.82 -10.56
N SER A 84 23.68 7.16 -11.52
CA SER A 84 24.26 6.03 -12.25
C SER A 84 25.55 6.47 -12.95
N SER A 85 26.69 6.17 -12.33
CA SER A 85 27.99 6.32 -12.97
C SER A 85 28.21 5.15 -13.95
N GLN A 86 27.63 5.26 -15.14
CA GLN A 86 28.13 4.54 -16.31
C GLN A 86 28.53 5.54 -17.37
N ARG A 87 29.75 6.07 -17.23
CA ARG A 87 30.52 6.58 -18.36
C ARG A 87 31.01 5.37 -19.15
N PRO A 88 30.69 5.20 -20.45
CA PRO A 88 31.39 4.22 -21.25
C PRO A 88 32.85 4.66 -21.37
N LYS A 89 33.77 3.79 -20.94
CA LYS A 89 35.20 3.95 -21.18
C LYS A 89 35.41 3.93 -22.68
N GLY A 90 36.10 4.96 -23.19
CA GLY A 90 36.54 5.03 -24.57
C GLY A 90 37.33 3.78 -24.95
N ARG A 91 37.15 3.36 -26.20
CA ARG A 91 38.04 2.43 -26.88
C ARG A 91 38.72 3.20 -28.00
N VAL A 92 40.05 3.13 -27.94
CA VAL A 92 41.13 3.62 -28.82
C VAL A 92 40.71 3.86 -30.26
#